data_AF-A0A9P3UHF1-F1
#
_entry.id   AF-A0A9P3UHF1-F1
#
_cell.length_a   1.000
_cell.length_b   1.000
_cell.length_c   1.000
_cell.angle_alpha   90.00
_cell.angle_beta   90.00
_cell.angle_gamma   90.00
#
_symmetry.space_group_name_H-M   'P 1'
#
loop_
_entity.id
_entity.type
_entity.pdbx_description
1 polymer ?
#
loop_
_entity_poly.entity_id
_entity_poly.type
_entity_poly.pdbx_seq_one_letter_code
_entity_poly.pdbx_strand_id
1 'polypeptide(L)'
;MTLLAWCVAWILDVLIGDPPHWPHPVRWIGRLITVSQRVVRRVCHSDRALRIGGGVMWLVVTGLTWGVAWGVLALAHGLHPWLGWLVEVWMIFTVLAGRCLAQSAMAVARPLQAGDLAESRHKLSWIVGRDTSQLQPAQINRAVVETVAENTVDGIIAPLFFLLLGGAPLAMAYKAVNTLDSMVGYKHEKYRAIGMVSARLDDVANFLPARLSWLLLSLAAALCREDGARALRTGWRDRYQHSSPNCAWPEATVAGALGIRLGGPNDYFGQRVEKPWIGDAVRDIAVDDISRTIRLMWVASSLALALFIGVRYWLVGAA
;
A
#
# COMPACT_ATOMS: atom_id res chain seq x y z
N MET A 1 12.57 -24.36 -1.76
CA MET A 1 12.90 -23.29 -2.73
C MET A 1 12.02 -22.03 -2.60
N THR A 2 10.74 -22.18 -2.23
CA THR A 2 9.80 -21.05 -2.06
C THR A 2 10.24 -19.99 -1.05
N LEU A 3 10.71 -20.38 0.15
CA LEU A 3 11.21 -19.41 1.15
C LEU A 3 12.42 -18.61 0.64
N LEU A 4 13.30 -19.28 -0.13
CA LEU A 4 14.41 -18.61 -0.79
C LEU A 4 13.90 -17.60 -1.83
N ALA A 5 12.84 -17.92 -2.58
CA ALA A 5 12.24 -17.00 -3.53
C ALA A 5 11.75 -15.71 -2.85
N TRP A 6 11.16 -15.82 -1.66
CA TRP A 6 10.69 -14.66 -0.88
C TRP A 6 11.86 -13.77 -0.46
N CYS A 7 12.92 -14.36 0.08
CA CYS A 7 14.12 -13.62 0.48
C CYS A 7 14.79 -12.93 -0.72
N VAL A 8 14.94 -13.64 -1.84
CA VAL A 8 15.55 -13.09 -3.06
C VAL A 8 14.70 -11.94 -3.60
N ALA A 9 13.38 -12.12 -3.72
CA ALA A 9 12.47 -11.08 -4.17
C ALA A 9 12.49 -9.84 -3.26
N TRP A 10 12.53 -10.04 -1.94
CA TRP A 10 12.68 -8.95 -0.96
C TRP A 10 13.99 -8.17 -1.14
N ILE A 11 15.12 -8.88 -1.29
CA ILE A 11 16.43 -8.25 -1.53
C ILE A 11 16.42 -7.48 -2.85
N LEU A 12 15.80 -8.04 -3.90
CA LEU A 12 15.66 -7.36 -5.19
C LEU A 12 14.82 -6.08 -5.06
N ASP A 13 13.70 -6.09 -4.34
CA ASP A 13 12.92 -4.86 -4.07
C ASP A 13 13.78 -3.83 -3.34
N VAL A 14 14.44 -4.20 -2.24
CA VAL A 14 15.29 -3.28 -1.45
C VAL A 14 16.40 -2.64 -2.30
N LEU A 15 17.06 -3.42 -3.17
CA LEU A 15 18.21 -2.96 -3.95
C LEU A 15 17.79 -2.19 -5.22
N ILE A 16 16.85 -2.73 -5.98
CA ILE A 16 16.50 -2.27 -7.33
C ILE A 16 15.24 -1.39 -7.28
N GLY A 17 14.24 -1.79 -6.51
CA GLY A 17 12.88 -1.25 -6.59
C GLY A 17 12.29 -1.48 -7.98
N ASP A 18 11.50 -0.53 -8.48
CA ASP A 18 10.87 -0.61 -9.81
C ASP A 18 11.62 0.25 -10.85
N PRO A 19 12.43 -0.32 -11.76
CA PRO A 19 13.11 0.47 -12.76
C PRO A 19 12.13 1.21 -13.69
N PRO A 20 12.42 2.47 -14.06
CA PRO A 20 11.63 3.17 -15.07
C PRO A 20 11.55 2.35 -16.36
N HIS A 21 10.34 2.12 -16.85
CA HIS A 21 10.02 1.38 -18.09
C HIS A 21 10.12 -0.15 -18.03
N TRP A 22 10.36 -0.76 -16.87
CA TRP A 22 10.32 -2.22 -16.73
C TRP A 22 8.90 -2.78 -17.02
N PRO A 23 8.77 -3.95 -17.68
CA PRO A 23 7.49 -4.63 -17.83
C PRO A 23 6.97 -5.05 -16.45
N HIS A 24 6.00 -4.27 -15.94
CA HIS A 24 5.48 -4.42 -14.59
C HIS A 24 4.02 -4.90 -14.62
N PRO A 25 3.67 -6.03 -13.99
CA PRO A 25 2.31 -6.58 -14.00
C PRO A 25 1.23 -5.59 -13.58
N VAL A 26 1.51 -4.75 -12.58
CA VAL A 26 0.58 -3.69 -12.13
C VAL A 26 0.18 -2.72 -13.26
N ARG A 27 1.09 -2.43 -14.21
CA ARG A 27 0.75 -1.59 -15.38
C ARG A 27 -0.22 -2.31 -16.31
N TRP A 28 -0.10 -3.61 -16.46
CA TRP A 28 -1.02 -4.41 -17.26
C TRP A 28 -2.39 -4.54 -16.58
N ILE A 29 -2.40 -4.75 -15.26
CA ILE A 29 -3.62 -4.70 -14.43
C ILE A 29 -4.30 -3.33 -14.60
N GLY A 30 -3.56 -2.22 -14.50
CA GLY A 30 -4.12 -0.88 -14.68
C GLY A 30 -4.70 -0.63 -16.08
N ARG A 31 -4.06 -1.18 -17.13
CA ARG A 31 -4.62 -1.15 -18.50
C ARG A 31 -5.92 -1.97 -18.57
N LEU A 32 -5.95 -3.16 -17.98
CA LEU A 32 -7.14 -4.01 -17.93
C LEU A 32 -8.30 -3.32 -17.18
N ILE A 33 -8.01 -2.63 -16.07
CA ILE A 33 -8.98 -1.82 -15.33
C ILE A 33 -9.50 -0.71 -16.22
N THR A 34 -8.62 0.02 -16.90
CA THR A 34 -9.01 1.12 -17.79
C THR A 34 -9.92 0.65 -18.92
N VAL A 35 -9.61 -0.49 -19.55
CA VAL A 35 -10.43 -1.09 -20.61
C VAL A 35 -11.79 -1.54 -20.05
N SER A 36 -11.78 -2.31 -18.97
CA SER A 36 -12.99 -2.81 -18.32
C SER A 36 -13.91 -1.67 -17.87
N GLN A 37 -13.34 -0.61 -17.31
CA GLN A 37 -14.06 0.58 -16.89
C GLN A 37 -14.77 1.28 -18.06
N ARG A 38 -14.10 1.42 -19.21
CA ARG A 38 -14.71 2.00 -20.42
C ARG A 38 -15.87 1.16 -20.92
N VAL A 39 -15.75 -0.16 -20.88
CA VAL A 39 -16.83 -1.09 -21.27
C VAL A 39 -18.02 -0.95 -20.31
N VAL A 40 -17.79 -1.01 -19.00
CA VAL A 40 -18.85 -0.85 -17.99
C VAL A 40 -19.57 0.49 -18.17
N ARG A 41 -18.84 1.60 -18.35
CA ARG A 41 -19.46 2.92 -18.54
C ARG A 41 -20.22 3.06 -19.86
N ARG A 42 -19.90 2.26 -20.87
CA ARG A 42 -20.60 2.25 -22.16
C ARG A 42 -21.93 1.49 -22.07
N VAL A 43 -22.00 0.44 -21.25
CA VAL A 43 -23.18 -0.45 -21.15
C VAL A 43 -24.08 -0.10 -19.96
N CYS A 44 -23.53 0.43 -18.87
CA CYS A 44 -24.24 0.71 -17.63
C CYS A 44 -24.50 2.22 -17.48
N HIS A 45 -25.76 2.62 -17.56
CA HIS A 45 -26.16 4.03 -17.47
C HIS A 45 -26.88 4.41 -16.16
N SER A 46 -27.38 3.42 -15.40
CA SER A 46 -27.99 3.66 -14.09
C SER A 46 -27.01 3.39 -12.95
N ASP A 47 -27.21 4.03 -11.79
CA ASP A 47 -26.36 3.84 -10.60
C ASP A 47 -26.30 2.36 -10.17
N ARG A 48 -27.45 1.66 -10.19
CA ARG A 48 -27.51 0.22 -9.90
C ARG A 48 -26.72 -0.60 -10.92
N ALA A 49 -26.84 -0.30 -12.21
CA ALA A 49 -26.09 -1.00 -13.25
C ALA A 49 -24.59 -0.74 -13.11
N LEU A 50 -24.17 0.49 -12.77
CA LEU A 50 -22.76 0.84 -12.53
C LEU A 50 -22.18 0.10 -11.32
N ARG A 51 -22.95 -0.09 -10.24
CA ARG A 51 -22.51 -0.90 -9.09
C ARG A 51 -22.30 -2.36 -9.46
N ILE A 52 -23.26 -2.95 -10.19
CA ILE A 52 -23.15 -4.34 -10.65
C ILE A 52 -21.98 -4.48 -11.63
N GLY A 53 -21.87 -3.58 -12.61
CA GLY A 53 -20.78 -3.55 -13.57
C GLY A 53 -19.42 -3.34 -12.91
N GLY A 54 -19.35 -2.54 -11.85
CA GLY A 54 -18.16 -2.39 -11.00
C GLY A 54 -17.78 -3.70 -10.29
N GLY A 55 -18.76 -4.45 -9.78
CA GLY A 55 -18.53 -5.77 -9.20
C GLY A 55 -18.08 -6.81 -10.23
N VAL A 56 -18.67 -6.82 -11.42
CA VAL A 56 -18.23 -7.68 -12.54
C VAL A 56 -16.81 -7.32 -12.96
N MET A 57 -16.49 -6.02 -13.07
CA MET A 57 -15.14 -5.55 -13.36
C MET A 57 -14.13 -6.03 -12.31
N TRP A 58 -14.48 -5.94 -11.02
CA TRP A 58 -13.64 -6.44 -9.94
C TRP A 58 -13.38 -7.94 -10.10
N LEU A 59 -14.43 -8.75 -10.32
CA LEU A 59 -14.31 -10.20 -10.53
C LEU A 59 -13.43 -10.54 -11.72
N VAL A 60 -13.63 -9.86 -12.86
CA VAL A 60 -12.85 -10.07 -14.08
C VAL A 60 -11.38 -9.72 -13.87
N VAL A 61 -11.09 -8.54 -13.31
CA VAL A 61 -9.72 -8.07 -13.13
C VAL A 61 -8.98 -8.94 -12.12
N THR A 62 -9.55 -9.17 -10.93
CA THR A 62 -8.91 -9.95 -9.88
C THR A 62 -8.80 -11.43 -10.28
N GLY A 63 -9.87 -12.01 -10.82
CA GLY A 63 -9.91 -13.41 -11.26
C GLY A 63 -8.97 -13.69 -12.44
N LEU A 64 -8.92 -12.80 -13.44
CA LEU A 64 -8.00 -12.94 -14.56
C LEU A 64 -6.55 -12.77 -14.10
N THR A 65 -6.26 -11.82 -13.22
CA THR A 65 -4.90 -11.62 -12.68
C THR A 65 -4.44 -12.86 -11.93
N TRP A 66 -5.27 -13.41 -11.05
CA TRP A 66 -4.98 -14.64 -10.32
C TRP A 66 -4.79 -15.82 -11.27
N GLY A 67 -5.73 -16.04 -12.20
CA GLY A 67 -5.70 -17.17 -13.13
C GLY A 67 -4.51 -17.14 -14.08
N VAL A 68 -4.15 -15.96 -14.61
CA VAL A 68 -2.95 -15.78 -15.44
C VAL A 68 -1.68 -16.00 -14.62
N ALA A 69 -1.58 -15.42 -13.42
CA ALA A 69 -0.42 -15.62 -12.56
C ALA A 69 -0.23 -17.10 -12.19
N TRP A 70 -1.30 -17.79 -11.81
CA TRP A 70 -1.28 -19.22 -11.51
C TRP A 70 -0.91 -20.05 -12.74
N GLY A 71 -1.55 -19.80 -13.89
CA GLY A 71 -1.30 -20.54 -15.13
C GLY A 71 0.14 -20.36 -15.64
N VAL A 72 0.68 -19.14 -15.63
CA VAL A 72 2.07 -18.86 -16.01
C VAL A 72 3.04 -19.57 -15.08
N LEU A 73 2.80 -19.54 -13.76
CA LEU A 73 3.66 -20.20 -12.79
C LEU A 73 3.60 -21.73 -12.92
N ALA A 74 2.41 -22.31 -13.08
CA ALA A 74 2.20 -23.74 -13.28
C ALA A 74 2.88 -24.24 -14.57
N LEU A 75 2.73 -23.51 -15.68
CA LEU A 75 3.40 -23.83 -16.94
C LEU A 75 4.93 -23.74 -16.80
N ALA A 76 5.44 -22.70 -16.14
CA ALA A 76 6.88 -22.54 -15.91
C ALA A 76 7.48 -23.70 -15.09
N HIS A 77 6.79 -24.14 -14.03
CA HIS A 77 7.19 -25.32 -13.27
C HIS A 77 7.09 -26.62 -14.07
N GLY A 78 6.07 -26.76 -14.92
CA GLY A 78 5.91 -27.91 -15.81
C GLY A 78 7.01 -28.01 -16.88
N LEU A 79 7.56 -26.87 -17.32
CA LEU A 79 8.69 -26.82 -18.25
C LEU A 79 10.03 -27.11 -17.56
N HIS A 80 10.33 -26.43 -16.45
CA HIS A 80 11.57 -26.64 -15.70
C HIS A 80 11.48 -26.07 -14.28
N PRO A 81 11.92 -26.80 -13.22
CA PRO A 81 11.80 -26.35 -11.83
C PRO A 81 12.45 -24.97 -11.57
N TRP A 82 13.62 -24.73 -12.14
CA TRP A 82 14.32 -23.45 -11.98
C TRP A 82 13.64 -22.30 -12.73
N LEU A 83 12.97 -22.58 -13.84
CA LEU A 83 12.19 -21.56 -14.55
C LEU A 83 10.97 -21.16 -13.73
N GLY A 84 10.25 -22.12 -13.17
CA GLY A 84 9.15 -21.86 -12.24
C GLY A 84 9.60 -21.02 -11.04
N TRP A 85 10.75 -21.36 -10.44
CA TRP A 85 11.33 -20.59 -9.34
C TRP A 85 11.69 -19.14 -9.74
N LEU A 86 12.29 -18.92 -10.91
CA LEU A 86 12.59 -17.57 -11.40
C LEU A 86 11.33 -16.74 -11.64
N VAL A 87 10.29 -17.36 -12.20
CA VAL A 87 8.98 -16.72 -12.41
C VAL A 87 8.33 -16.36 -11.07
N GLU A 88 8.41 -17.26 -10.07
CA GLU A 88 7.93 -17.00 -8.71
C GLU A 88 8.64 -15.79 -8.08
N VAL A 89 9.98 -15.75 -8.13
CA VAL A 89 10.78 -14.62 -7.66
C VAL A 89 10.35 -13.32 -8.34
N TRP A 90 10.22 -13.33 -9.67
CA TRP A 90 9.82 -12.15 -10.43
C TRP A 90 8.41 -11.66 -10.05
N MET A 91 7.45 -12.56 -9.90
CA MET A 91 6.09 -12.20 -9.47
C MET A 91 6.11 -11.56 -8.08
N ILE A 92 6.78 -12.17 -7.11
CA ILE A 92 6.86 -11.64 -5.73
C ILE A 92 7.53 -10.27 -5.73
N PHE A 93 8.65 -10.13 -6.45
CA PHE A 93 9.37 -8.88 -6.57
C PHE A 93 8.47 -7.74 -7.08
N THR A 94 7.69 -8.00 -8.13
CA THR A 94 6.79 -6.97 -8.72
C THR A 94 5.54 -6.65 -7.88
N VAL A 95 5.29 -7.41 -6.82
CA VAL A 95 4.16 -7.19 -5.94
C VAL A 95 4.53 -6.28 -4.76
N LEU A 96 5.78 -6.40 -4.30
CA LEU A 96 6.37 -5.56 -3.26
C LEU A 96 6.71 -4.18 -3.81
N ALA A 97 6.52 -3.13 -3.00
CA ALA A 97 6.74 -1.75 -3.43
C ALA A 97 7.55 -0.92 -2.42
N GLY A 98 8.35 -1.55 -1.56
CA GLY A 98 9.00 -0.88 -0.43
C GLY A 98 10.02 0.16 -0.88
N ARG A 99 10.85 -0.19 -1.86
CA ARG A 99 11.87 0.73 -2.38
C ARG A 99 11.26 1.88 -3.18
N CYS A 100 10.26 1.58 -3.99
CA CYS A 100 9.52 2.57 -4.77
C CYS A 100 8.84 3.60 -3.84
N LEU A 101 8.22 3.14 -2.74
CA LEU A 101 7.59 3.99 -1.74
C LEU A 101 8.61 4.90 -1.03
N ALA A 102 9.74 4.33 -0.58
CA ALA A 102 10.82 5.11 0.04
C ALA A 102 11.39 6.16 -0.91
N GLN A 103 11.63 5.82 -2.17
CA GLN A 103 12.15 6.75 -3.17
C GLN A 103 11.16 7.88 -3.44
N SER A 104 9.88 7.57 -3.56
CA SER A 104 8.83 8.56 -3.82
C SER A 104 8.68 9.54 -2.65
N ALA A 105 8.71 9.05 -1.41
CA ALA A 105 8.70 9.90 -0.22
C ALA A 105 9.95 10.81 -0.14
N MET A 106 11.13 10.27 -0.44
CA MET A 106 12.36 11.06 -0.46
C MET A 106 12.43 12.06 -1.62
N ALA A 107 11.74 11.79 -2.74
CA ALA A 107 11.62 12.73 -3.85
C ALA A 107 10.81 13.98 -3.46
N VAL A 108 9.92 13.89 -2.46
CA VAL A 108 9.22 15.04 -1.88
C VAL A 108 10.07 15.72 -0.80
N ALA A 109 10.75 14.92 0.04
CA ALA A 109 11.53 15.41 1.17
C ALA A 109 12.77 16.23 0.74
N ARG A 110 13.49 15.79 -0.29
CA ARG A 110 14.74 16.44 -0.74
C ARG A 110 14.53 17.89 -1.21
N PRO A 111 13.58 18.20 -2.12
CA PRO A 111 13.27 19.59 -2.46
C PRO A 111 12.80 20.40 -1.26
N LEU A 112 12.01 19.79 -0.36
CA LEU A 112 11.52 20.48 0.84
C LEU A 112 12.67 20.89 1.78
N GLN A 113 13.64 20.00 1.99
CA GLN A 113 14.86 20.30 2.76
C GLN A 113 15.70 21.40 2.12
N ALA A 114 15.69 21.48 0.78
CA ALA A 114 16.38 22.52 0.02
C ALA A 114 15.60 23.86 -0.06
N GLY A 115 14.39 23.93 0.51
CA GLY A 115 13.52 25.12 0.45
C GLY A 115 12.73 25.27 -0.85
N ASP A 116 12.79 24.30 -1.77
CA ASP A 116 12.01 24.28 -3.01
C ASP A 116 10.61 23.68 -2.76
N LEU A 117 9.71 24.56 -2.29
CA LEU A 117 8.34 24.20 -1.98
C LEU A 117 7.53 23.84 -3.23
N ALA A 118 7.82 24.47 -4.38
CA ALA A 118 7.08 24.24 -5.61
C ALA A 118 7.33 22.83 -6.15
N GLU A 119 8.59 22.42 -6.24
CA GLU A 119 8.94 21.06 -6.66
C GLU A 119 8.46 20.02 -5.65
N SER A 120 8.54 20.31 -4.34
CA SER A 120 8.01 19.41 -3.31
C SER A 120 6.50 19.15 -3.48
N ARG A 121 5.70 20.22 -3.71
CA ARG A 121 4.26 20.11 -3.97
C ARG A 121 3.96 19.34 -5.25
N HIS A 122 4.75 19.56 -6.30
CA HIS A 122 4.61 18.86 -7.56
C HIS A 122 4.89 17.36 -7.40
N LYS A 123 5.99 16.97 -6.73
CA LYS A 123 6.29 15.56 -6.44
C LYS A 123 5.25 14.93 -5.52
N LEU A 124 4.76 15.67 -4.52
CA LEU A 124 3.71 15.18 -3.61
C LEU A 124 2.44 14.82 -4.38
N SER A 125 2.07 15.60 -5.41
CA SER A 125 0.86 15.35 -6.21
C SER A 125 0.87 13.99 -6.93
N TRP A 126 2.03 13.36 -7.10
CA TRP A 126 2.15 12.05 -7.71
C TRP A 126 1.79 10.90 -6.76
N ILE A 127 1.81 11.15 -5.44
CA ILE A 127 1.61 10.12 -4.41
C ILE A 127 0.42 10.38 -3.48
N VAL A 128 -0.27 11.52 -3.63
CA VAL A 128 -1.51 11.83 -2.89
C VAL A 128 -2.65 12.18 -3.82
N GLY A 129 -3.86 11.80 -3.44
CA GLY A 129 -5.10 12.14 -4.16
C GLY A 129 -5.73 13.49 -3.77
N ARG A 130 -4.98 14.41 -3.13
CA ARG A 130 -5.47 15.73 -2.68
C ARG A 130 -4.77 16.87 -3.42
N ASP A 131 -5.35 18.05 -3.40
CA ASP A 131 -4.71 19.25 -3.96
C ASP A 131 -3.46 19.60 -3.12
N THR A 132 -2.31 19.71 -3.79
CA THR A 132 -1.03 20.02 -3.15
C THR A 132 -0.59 21.47 -3.35
N SER A 133 -1.27 22.22 -4.22
CA SER A 133 -0.80 23.52 -4.74
C SER A 133 -0.57 24.58 -3.65
N GLN A 134 -1.35 24.54 -2.57
CA GLN A 134 -1.29 25.49 -1.46
C GLN A 134 -0.73 24.92 -0.16
N LEU A 135 -0.26 23.66 -0.15
CA LEU A 135 0.17 23.00 1.09
C LEU A 135 1.44 23.64 1.65
N GLN A 136 1.41 23.93 2.95
CA GLN A 136 2.56 24.43 3.70
C GLN A 136 3.49 23.28 4.11
N PRO A 137 4.76 23.54 4.46
CA PRO A 137 5.75 22.50 4.79
C PRO A 137 5.26 21.44 5.78
N ALA A 138 4.59 21.84 6.88
CA ALA A 138 4.04 20.90 7.85
C ALA A 138 2.94 19.99 7.26
N GLN A 139 2.10 20.53 6.37
CA GLN A 139 1.07 19.75 5.68
C GLN A 139 1.67 18.80 4.64
N ILE A 140 2.77 19.19 3.99
CA ILE A 140 3.53 18.32 3.08
C ILE A 140 4.16 17.17 3.86
N ASN A 141 4.87 17.46 4.96
CA ASN A 141 5.46 16.43 5.82
C ASN A 141 4.39 15.45 6.30
N ARG A 142 3.27 15.98 6.79
CA ARG A 142 2.13 15.17 7.24
C ARG A 142 1.61 14.28 6.14
N ALA A 143 1.43 14.84 4.94
CA ALA A 143 0.93 14.10 3.80
C ALA A 143 1.85 12.95 3.39
N VAL A 144 3.16 13.17 3.39
CA VAL A 144 4.13 12.12 3.06
C VAL A 144 4.15 11.04 4.15
N VAL A 145 4.14 11.42 5.43
CA VAL A 145 4.12 10.46 6.55
C VAL A 145 2.85 9.60 6.52
N GLU A 146 1.68 10.21 6.28
CA GLU A 146 0.40 9.50 6.06
C GLU A 146 0.54 8.49 4.93
N THR A 147 1.01 8.93 3.76
CA THR A 147 1.18 8.06 2.58
C THR A 147 2.13 6.90 2.84
N VAL A 148 3.28 7.12 3.48
CA VAL A 148 4.22 6.03 3.78
C VAL A 148 3.62 5.07 4.81
N ALA A 149 2.94 5.56 5.84
CA ALA A 149 2.30 4.72 6.85
C ALA A 149 1.22 3.82 6.23
N GLU A 150 0.29 4.40 5.48
CA GLU A 150 -0.79 3.67 4.77
C GLU A 150 -0.21 2.64 3.79
N ASN A 151 0.70 3.06 2.91
CA ASN A 151 1.26 2.18 1.88
C ASN A 151 2.29 1.17 2.41
N THR A 152 2.72 1.27 3.67
CA THR A 152 3.45 0.17 4.33
C THR A 152 2.58 -1.08 4.40
N VAL A 153 1.27 -0.91 4.61
CA VAL A 153 0.31 -2.01 4.61
C VAL A 153 0.06 -2.47 3.19
N ASP A 154 -0.40 -1.55 2.33
CA ASP A 154 -0.88 -1.90 0.99
C ASP A 154 0.22 -2.37 0.04
N GLY A 155 1.40 -1.78 0.18
CA GLY A 155 2.54 -2.02 -0.71
C GLY A 155 3.44 -3.17 -0.25
N ILE A 156 3.35 -3.61 1.00
CA ILE A 156 4.34 -4.54 1.58
C ILE A 156 3.70 -5.59 2.50
N ILE A 157 3.11 -5.20 3.64
CA ILE A 157 2.63 -6.16 4.65
C ILE A 157 1.47 -7.01 4.11
N ALA A 158 0.48 -6.40 3.47
CA ALA A 158 -0.64 -7.13 2.89
C ALA A 158 -0.23 -8.04 1.74
N PRO A 159 0.60 -7.61 0.77
CA PRO A 159 1.09 -8.53 -0.23
C PRO A 159 1.90 -9.71 0.33
N LEU A 160 2.75 -9.48 1.34
CA LEU A 160 3.45 -10.55 2.06
C LEU A 160 2.48 -11.50 2.79
N PHE A 161 1.39 -10.98 3.34
CA PHE A 161 0.34 -11.77 3.98
C PHE A 161 -0.38 -12.69 2.98
N PHE A 162 -0.78 -12.17 1.81
CA PHE A 162 -1.40 -12.98 0.77
C PHE A 162 -0.42 -13.95 0.10
N LEU A 163 0.86 -13.60 0.04
CA LEU A 163 1.94 -14.52 -0.36
C LEU A 163 2.03 -15.72 0.58
N LEU A 164 1.91 -15.51 1.89
CA LEU A 164 1.86 -16.60 2.87
C LEU A 164 0.66 -17.53 2.66
N LEU A 165 -0.52 -16.97 2.39
CA LEU A 165 -1.76 -17.73 2.28
C LEU A 165 -1.87 -18.55 0.99
N GLY A 166 -1.42 -18.00 -0.15
CA GLY A 166 -1.68 -18.61 -1.46
C GLY A 166 -0.57 -18.44 -2.48
N GLY A 167 0.64 -18.10 -2.03
CA GLY A 167 1.80 -17.93 -2.90
C GLY A 167 1.73 -16.69 -3.79
N ALA A 168 2.65 -16.62 -4.76
CA ALA A 168 2.76 -15.50 -5.68
C ALA A 168 1.44 -15.19 -6.44
N PRO A 169 0.64 -16.18 -6.90
CA PRO A 169 -0.63 -15.89 -7.58
C PRO A 169 -1.64 -15.15 -6.70
N LEU A 170 -1.76 -15.50 -5.41
CA LEU A 170 -2.69 -14.82 -4.51
C LEU A 170 -2.20 -13.42 -4.14
N ALA A 171 -0.88 -13.23 -3.98
CA ALA A 171 -0.29 -11.91 -3.77
C ALA A 171 -0.54 -10.99 -4.99
N MET A 172 -0.44 -11.53 -6.20
CA MET A 172 -0.79 -10.83 -7.45
C MET A 172 -2.28 -10.46 -7.52
N ALA A 173 -3.17 -11.36 -7.09
CA ALA A 173 -4.60 -11.09 -6.99
C ALA A 173 -4.90 -9.95 -6.02
N TYR A 174 -4.27 -9.97 -4.83
CA TYR A 174 -4.35 -8.86 -3.89
C TYR A 174 -3.88 -7.54 -4.51
N LYS A 175 -2.76 -7.55 -5.24
CA LYS A 175 -2.27 -6.35 -5.92
C LYS A 175 -3.28 -5.81 -6.93
N ALA A 176 -4.04 -6.68 -7.58
CA ALA A 176 -5.15 -6.26 -8.44
C ALA A 176 -6.30 -5.60 -7.66
N VAL A 177 -6.65 -6.14 -6.48
CA VAL A 177 -7.64 -5.52 -5.57
C VAL A 177 -7.20 -4.11 -5.17
N ASN A 178 -5.97 -3.95 -4.72
CA ASN A 178 -5.42 -2.66 -4.31
C ASN A 178 -5.30 -1.65 -5.49
N THR A 179 -4.92 -2.14 -6.68
CA THR A 179 -4.88 -1.30 -7.89
C THR A 179 -6.28 -0.86 -8.33
N LEU A 180 -7.29 -1.73 -8.20
CA LEU A 180 -8.69 -1.38 -8.46
C LEU A 180 -9.15 -0.26 -7.53
N ASP A 181 -8.90 -0.35 -6.23
CA ASP A 181 -9.28 0.72 -5.31
C ASP A 181 -8.58 2.04 -5.66
N SER A 182 -7.26 2.00 -5.88
CA SER A 182 -6.47 3.17 -6.25
C SER A 182 -6.91 3.84 -7.56
N MET A 183 -7.45 3.09 -8.53
CA MET A 183 -7.84 3.65 -9.84
C MET A 183 -9.32 4.01 -9.95
N VAL A 184 -10.21 3.25 -9.29
CA VAL A 184 -11.66 3.42 -9.46
C VAL A 184 -12.43 3.59 -8.15
N GLY A 185 -11.81 3.35 -6.99
CA GLY A 185 -12.43 3.44 -5.66
C GLY A 185 -12.71 4.86 -5.17
N TYR A 186 -12.24 5.89 -5.89
CA TYR A 186 -12.44 7.29 -5.51
C TYR A 186 -13.91 7.65 -5.27
N LYS A 187 -14.16 8.35 -4.17
CA LYS A 187 -15.48 8.89 -3.76
C LYS A 187 -15.92 10.11 -4.58
N HIS A 188 -15.36 10.34 -5.76
CA HIS A 188 -15.86 11.37 -6.68
C HIS A 188 -17.22 10.93 -7.24
N GLU A 189 -18.12 11.90 -7.44
CA GLU A 189 -19.48 11.68 -7.94
C GLU A 189 -19.52 10.84 -9.23
N LYS A 190 -18.51 11.02 -10.10
CA LYS A 190 -18.32 10.24 -11.33
C LYS A 190 -17.99 8.76 -11.09
N TYR A 191 -17.29 8.39 -10.02
CA TYR A 191 -16.77 7.04 -9.76
C TYR A 191 -17.47 6.31 -8.60
N ARG A 192 -18.26 7.01 -7.78
CA ARG A 192 -18.88 6.47 -6.57
C ARG A 192 -19.64 5.15 -6.79
N ALA A 193 -20.42 5.05 -7.87
CA ALA A 193 -21.22 3.85 -8.16
C ALA A 193 -20.37 2.66 -8.59
N ILE A 194 -19.45 2.88 -9.54
CA ILE A 194 -18.61 1.84 -10.14
C ILE A 194 -17.47 1.38 -9.21
N GLY A 195 -16.96 2.29 -8.39
CA GLY A 195 -15.84 2.06 -7.47
C GLY A 195 -16.22 1.38 -6.16
N MET A 196 -17.50 1.41 -5.78
CA MET A 196 -17.98 0.98 -4.47
C MET A 196 -17.58 -0.45 -4.10
N VAL A 197 -17.64 -1.38 -5.05
CA VAL A 197 -17.28 -2.78 -4.80
C VAL A 197 -15.77 -2.91 -4.60
N SER A 198 -14.97 -2.21 -5.39
CA SER A 198 -13.51 -2.22 -5.29
C SER A 198 -13.05 -1.69 -3.93
N ALA A 199 -13.56 -0.54 -3.49
CA ALA A 199 -13.21 0.04 -2.20
C ALA A 199 -13.59 -0.86 -1.02
N ARG A 200 -14.77 -1.49 -1.06
CA ARG A 200 -15.20 -2.41 0.00
C ARG A 200 -14.37 -3.69 0.05
N LEU A 201 -14.01 -4.24 -1.11
CA LEU A 201 -13.22 -5.47 -1.16
C LEU A 201 -11.76 -5.22 -0.83
N ASP A 202 -11.23 -4.03 -1.11
CA ASP A 202 -9.93 -3.61 -0.58
C ASP A 202 -9.98 -3.47 0.96
N ASP A 203 -10.99 -2.79 1.50
CA ASP A 203 -11.19 -2.68 2.95
C ASP A 203 -11.25 -4.08 3.64
N VAL A 204 -11.88 -5.06 2.99
CA VAL A 204 -11.92 -6.45 3.48
C VAL A 204 -10.55 -7.12 3.37
N ALA A 205 -9.88 -7.01 2.23
CA ALA A 205 -8.57 -7.64 2.00
C ALA A 205 -7.50 -7.10 2.95
N ASN A 206 -7.54 -5.80 3.25
CA ASN A 206 -6.61 -5.11 4.14
C ASN A 206 -6.98 -5.18 5.62
N PHE A 207 -8.13 -5.77 5.98
CA PHE A 207 -8.60 -5.81 7.36
C PHE A 207 -7.58 -6.44 8.32
N LEU A 208 -7.15 -7.69 8.04
CA LEU A 208 -6.16 -8.38 8.86
C LEU A 208 -4.75 -7.78 8.73
N PRO A 209 -4.22 -7.50 7.52
CA PRO A 209 -2.93 -6.85 7.37
C PRO A 209 -2.78 -5.53 8.14
N ALA A 210 -3.78 -4.66 8.13
CA ALA A 210 -3.74 -3.39 8.85
C ALA A 210 -3.69 -3.55 10.38
N ARG A 211 -4.30 -4.60 10.92
CA ARG A 211 -4.25 -4.92 12.36
C ARG A 211 -2.91 -5.52 12.74
N LEU A 212 -2.33 -6.34 11.86
CA LEU A 212 -0.99 -6.86 12.05
C LEU A 212 0.05 -5.74 11.97
N SER A 213 -0.12 -4.77 11.07
CA SER A 213 0.82 -3.65 10.92
C SER A 213 0.90 -2.80 12.18
N TRP A 214 -0.19 -2.64 12.93
CA TRP A 214 -0.15 -1.95 14.24
C TRP A 214 0.85 -2.59 15.21
N LEU A 215 0.82 -3.91 15.34
CA LEU A 215 1.76 -4.64 16.21
C LEU A 215 3.19 -4.56 15.66
N LEU A 216 3.36 -4.78 14.35
CA LEU A 216 4.67 -4.75 13.70
C LEU A 216 5.33 -3.37 13.76
N LEU A 217 4.57 -2.30 13.50
CA LEU A 217 5.05 -0.92 13.57
C LEU A 217 5.35 -0.50 15.02
N SER A 218 4.57 -0.97 15.99
CA SER A 218 4.84 -0.71 17.41
C SER A 218 6.15 -1.36 17.87
N LEU A 219 6.40 -2.60 17.44
CA LEU A 219 7.67 -3.28 17.69
C LEU A 219 8.83 -2.60 16.93
N ALA A 220 8.60 -2.24 15.67
CA ALA A 220 9.58 -1.52 14.87
C ALA A 220 9.96 -0.18 15.50
N ALA A 221 9.01 0.54 16.10
CA ALA A 221 9.27 1.76 16.84
C ALA A 221 10.23 1.52 18.01
N ALA A 222 10.00 0.49 18.83
CA ALA A 222 10.93 0.13 19.91
C ALA A 222 12.34 -0.20 19.38
N LEU A 223 12.45 -0.97 18.29
CA LEU A 223 13.73 -1.33 17.68
C LEU A 223 14.45 -0.12 17.04
N CYS A 224 13.69 0.86 16.54
CA CYS A 224 14.22 2.10 15.98
C CYS A 224 14.54 3.17 17.04
N ARG A 225 14.42 2.85 18.34
CA ARG A 225 14.55 3.79 19.46
C ARG A 225 13.55 4.96 19.42
N GLU A 226 12.38 4.71 18.84
CA GLU A 226 11.20 5.57 18.94
C GLU A 226 10.30 5.10 20.10
N ASP A 227 9.21 5.81 20.38
CA ASP A 227 8.31 5.45 21.50
C ASP A 227 7.32 4.33 21.10
N GLY A 228 7.78 3.08 21.18
CA GLY A 228 6.97 1.89 20.86
C GLY A 228 5.73 1.71 21.75
N ALA A 229 5.79 2.15 23.01
CA ALA A 229 4.66 2.06 23.92
C ALA A 229 3.55 3.04 23.55
N ARG A 230 3.93 4.27 23.16
CA ARG A 230 2.99 5.27 22.64
C ARG A 230 2.46 4.86 21.28
N ALA A 231 3.31 4.31 20.39
CA ALA A 231 2.88 3.74 19.12
C ALA A 231 1.75 2.73 19.30
N LEU A 232 1.94 1.76 20.23
CA LEU A 232 0.94 0.75 20.53
C LEU A 232 -0.36 1.36 21.08
N ARG A 233 -0.25 2.26 22.05
CA ARG A 233 -1.40 2.90 22.71
C ARG A 233 -2.19 3.79 21.75
N THR A 234 -1.52 4.67 21.02
CA THR A 234 -2.13 5.60 20.05
C THR A 234 -2.73 4.83 18.88
N GLY A 235 -2.00 3.84 18.35
CA GLY A 235 -2.50 2.92 17.32
C GLY A 235 -3.83 2.29 17.69
N TRP A 236 -3.96 1.81 18.94
CA TRP A 236 -5.24 1.31 19.44
C TRP A 236 -6.27 2.42 19.62
N ARG A 237 -5.93 3.52 20.31
CA ARG A 237 -6.86 4.61 20.64
C ARG A 237 -7.52 5.22 19.41
N ASP A 238 -6.74 5.51 18.36
CA ASP A 238 -7.17 6.32 17.22
C ASP A 238 -7.49 5.49 15.96
N ARG A 239 -7.51 4.16 16.05
CA ARG A 239 -7.77 3.23 14.93
C ARG A 239 -9.07 3.45 14.13
N TYR A 240 -9.99 4.26 14.64
CA TYR A 240 -11.26 4.60 13.98
C TYR A 240 -11.33 6.06 13.51
N GLN A 241 -10.25 6.83 13.65
CA GLN A 241 -10.16 8.22 13.22
C GLN A 241 -9.82 8.34 11.73
N HIS A 242 -10.40 7.49 10.89
CA HIS A 242 -10.30 7.57 9.44
C HIS A 242 -11.56 7.04 8.77
N SER A 243 -11.82 7.45 7.53
CA SER A 243 -13.02 7.01 6.81
C SER A 243 -12.95 5.57 6.30
N SER A 244 -11.74 5.02 6.15
CA SER A 244 -11.50 3.59 5.94
C SER A 244 -11.23 2.92 7.29
N PRO A 245 -11.75 1.70 7.51
CA PRO A 245 -11.51 0.90 8.73
C PRO A 245 -10.05 0.45 8.90
N ASN A 246 -9.18 0.72 7.93
CA ASN A 246 -7.81 0.20 7.88
C ASN A 246 -6.74 1.29 8.02
N CYS A 247 -6.83 2.41 7.29
CA CYS A 247 -5.71 3.38 7.19
C CYS A 247 -5.27 3.96 8.54
N ALA A 248 -6.22 4.18 9.48
CA ALA A 248 -5.89 4.73 10.79
C ALA A 248 -4.99 3.81 11.63
N TRP A 249 -4.97 2.50 11.39
CA TRP A 249 -4.11 1.59 12.16
C TRP A 249 -2.62 1.90 11.98
N PRO A 250 -2.03 1.87 10.77
CA PRO A 250 -0.64 2.24 10.58
C PRO A 250 -0.39 3.74 10.86
N GLU A 251 -1.29 4.64 10.44
CA GLU A 251 -1.12 6.08 10.64
C GLU A 251 -1.06 6.45 12.14
N ALA A 252 -1.99 5.95 12.95
CA ALA A 252 -2.01 6.21 14.39
C ALA A 252 -0.80 5.62 15.11
N THR A 253 -0.33 4.46 14.64
CA THR A 253 0.87 3.83 15.20
C THR A 253 2.11 4.67 14.92
N VAL A 254 2.28 5.16 13.68
CA VAL A 254 3.40 6.03 13.29
C VAL A 254 3.31 7.39 14.01
N ALA A 255 2.12 7.99 14.08
CA ALA A 255 1.89 9.23 14.80
C ALA A 255 2.28 9.11 16.29
N GLY A 256 1.87 8.01 16.93
CA GLY A 256 2.25 7.67 18.30
C GLY A 256 3.75 7.44 18.47
N ALA A 257 4.38 6.68 17.57
CA ALA A 257 5.82 6.41 17.61
C ALA A 257 6.65 7.70 17.55
N LEU A 258 6.25 8.63 16.69
CA LEU A 258 6.98 9.86 16.42
C LEU A 258 6.56 11.04 17.32
N GLY A 259 5.45 10.93 18.05
CA GLY A 259 4.90 11.98 18.91
C GLY A 259 4.35 13.18 18.13
N ILE A 260 3.74 12.93 16.97
CA ILE A 260 3.20 13.94 16.05
C ILE A 260 1.69 13.75 15.85
N ARG A 261 1.05 14.74 15.20
CA ARG A 261 -0.34 14.63 14.73
C ARG A 261 -0.41 14.44 13.22
N LEU A 262 -1.21 13.47 12.80
CA LEU A 262 -1.62 13.22 11.41
C LEU A 262 -3.13 13.47 11.26
N GLY A 263 -3.66 13.34 10.05
CA GLY A 263 -5.05 13.62 9.72
C GLY A 263 -5.35 15.12 9.72
N GLY A 264 -6.49 15.50 10.27
CA GLY A 264 -6.94 16.90 10.31
C GLY A 264 -7.48 17.42 8.96
N PRO A 265 -8.00 18.65 8.95
CA PRO A 265 -8.66 19.23 7.78
C PRO A 265 -7.72 19.29 6.56
N ASN A 266 -8.28 19.00 5.40
CA ASN A 266 -7.61 19.08 4.10
C ASN A 266 -8.58 19.63 3.05
N ASP A 267 -8.06 20.41 2.10
CA ASP A 267 -8.82 20.91 0.96
C ASP A 267 -8.68 19.96 -0.22
N TYR A 268 -9.81 19.57 -0.81
CA TYR A 268 -9.91 18.72 -1.99
C TYR A 268 -10.64 19.49 -3.09
N PHE A 269 -9.92 19.90 -4.13
CA PHE A 269 -10.51 20.56 -5.31
C PHE A 269 -11.43 21.75 -4.94
N GLY A 270 -10.99 22.57 -3.99
CA GLY A 270 -11.75 23.74 -3.49
C GLY A 270 -12.80 23.43 -2.42
N GLN A 271 -12.97 22.16 -2.01
CA GLN A 271 -13.85 21.77 -0.91
C GLN A 271 -13.04 21.37 0.33
N ARG A 272 -13.28 22.06 1.44
CA ARG A 272 -12.67 21.70 2.72
C ARG A 272 -13.33 20.47 3.30
N VAL A 273 -12.55 19.42 3.55
CA VAL A 273 -12.99 18.18 4.19
C VAL A 273 -12.41 18.15 5.60
N GLU A 274 -13.31 18.25 6.58
CA GLU A 274 -12.96 18.05 7.98
C GLU A 274 -12.68 16.56 8.23
N LYS A 275 -11.46 16.26 8.67
CA LYS A 275 -11.07 14.92 9.11
C LYS A 275 -10.62 14.98 10.57
N PRO A 276 -10.84 13.92 11.35
CA PRO A 276 -10.32 13.86 12.70
C PRO A 276 -8.79 13.91 12.71
N TRP A 277 -8.23 14.36 13.82
CA TRP A 277 -6.80 14.27 14.09
C TRP A 277 -6.47 12.88 14.63
N ILE A 278 -5.28 12.39 14.26
CA ILE A 278 -4.71 11.12 14.69
C ILE A 278 -3.41 11.42 15.44
N GLY A 279 -3.24 10.85 16.63
CA GLY A 279 -2.06 11.06 17.48
C GLY A 279 -2.10 12.34 18.32
N ASP A 280 -0.98 12.60 18.99
CA ASP A 280 -0.85 13.68 19.98
C ASP A 280 0.26 14.67 19.57
N ALA A 281 0.04 15.96 19.84
CA ALA A 281 0.94 17.06 19.46
C ALA A 281 2.13 17.22 20.42
N VAL A 282 2.83 16.13 20.74
CA VAL A 282 3.94 16.19 21.70
C VAL A 282 5.09 17.03 21.16
N ARG A 283 5.23 17.07 19.84
CA ARG A 283 6.04 18.04 19.10
C ARG A 283 5.43 18.31 17.72
N ASP A 284 5.93 19.33 17.06
CA ASP A 284 5.60 19.60 15.66
C ASP A 284 6.25 18.59 14.71
N ILE A 285 5.58 18.39 13.57
CA ILE A 285 6.05 17.53 12.50
C ILE A 285 7.18 18.21 11.72
N ALA A 286 8.25 17.46 11.47
CA ALA A 286 9.44 17.92 10.77
C ALA A 286 9.73 17.07 9.54
N VAL A 287 10.55 17.58 8.63
CA VAL A 287 10.89 16.86 7.39
C VAL A 287 11.64 15.54 7.66
N ASP A 288 12.39 15.47 8.75
CA ASP A 288 13.09 14.25 9.17
C ASP A 288 12.14 13.11 9.54
N ASP A 289 10.88 13.42 9.85
CA ASP A 289 9.86 12.41 10.14
C ASP A 289 9.53 11.55 8.92
N ILE A 290 9.77 12.05 7.71
CA ILE A 290 9.66 11.25 6.49
C ILE A 290 10.68 10.12 6.52
N SER A 291 11.94 10.43 6.82
CA SER A 291 13.02 9.44 6.90
C SER A 291 12.81 8.47 8.07
N ARG A 292 12.32 8.96 9.21
CA ARG A 292 11.99 8.11 10.38
C ARG A 292 10.84 7.16 10.06
N THR A 293 9.80 7.62 9.37
CA THR A 293 8.69 6.77 8.92
C THR A 293 9.15 5.70 7.93
N ILE A 294 10.03 6.05 6.97
CA ILE A 294 10.65 5.06 6.06
C ILE A 294 11.45 4.00 6.84
N ARG A 295 12.17 4.40 7.89
CA ARG A 295 12.89 3.46 8.75
C ARG A 295 11.93 2.51 9.47
N LEU A 296 10.84 3.04 10.04
CA LEU A 296 9.78 2.22 10.66
C LEU A 296 9.17 1.23 9.65
N MET A 297 8.87 1.68 8.44
CA MET A 297 8.36 0.86 7.34
C MET A 297 9.31 -0.32 7.05
N TRP A 298 10.61 -0.06 6.86
CA TRP A 298 11.57 -1.13 6.55
C TRP A 298 11.72 -2.15 7.67
N VAL A 299 11.80 -1.69 8.92
CA VAL A 299 11.92 -2.59 10.08
C VAL A 299 10.64 -3.40 10.27
N ALA A 300 9.46 -2.77 10.23
CA ALA A 300 8.17 -3.46 10.34
C ALA A 300 7.95 -4.48 9.22
N SER A 301 8.34 -4.14 7.99
CA SER A 301 8.21 -5.04 6.85
C SER A 301 9.19 -6.21 6.91
N SER A 302 10.41 -5.98 7.42
CA SER A 302 11.37 -7.06 7.66
C SER A 302 10.89 -8.01 8.77
N LEU A 303 10.28 -7.47 9.82
CA LEU A 303 9.62 -8.25 10.87
C LEU A 303 8.44 -9.07 10.31
N ALA A 304 7.63 -8.48 9.41
CA ALA A 304 6.53 -9.17 8.74
C ALA A 304 7.05 -10.35 7.89
N LEU A 305 8.09 -10.12 7.07
CA LEU A 305 8.71 -11.16 6.27
C LEU A 305 9.25 -12.30 7.14
N ALA A 306 10.00 -11.98 8.20
CA ALA A 306 10.55 -12.97 9.12
C ALA A 306 9.45 -13.78 9.82
N LEU A 307 8.39 -13.10 10.29
CA LEU A 307 7.23 -13.74 10.89
C LEU A 307 6.56 -14.72 9.90
N PHE A 308 6.29 -14.29 8.68
CA PHE A 308 5.60 -15.12 7.69
C PHE A 308 6.47 -16.27 7.19
N ILE A 309 7.79 -16.09 7.05
CA ILE A 309 8.73 -17.18 6.80
C ILE A 309 8.66 -18.20 7.94
N GLY A 310 8.69 -17.74 9.21
CA GLY A 310 8.59 -18.61 10.38
C GLY A 310 7.27 -19.39 10.43
N VAL A 311 6.15 -18.73 10.16
CA VAL A 311 4.82 -19.37 10.09
C VAL A 311 4.79 -20.41 8.96
N ARG A 312 5.28 -20.05 7.76
CA ARG A 312 5.31 -20.98 6.61
C ARG A 312 6.18 -22.20 6.89
N TYR A 313 7.35 -21.99 7.49
CA TYR A 313 8.27 -23.05 7.91
C TYR A 313 7.61 -23.98 8.92
N TRP A 314 6.89 -23.44 9.90
CA TRP A 314 6.19 -24.25 10.90
C TRP A 314 5.05 -25.07 10.30
N LEU A 315 4.28 -24.50 9.35
CA LEU A 315 3.14 -25.18 8.72
C LEU A 315 3.54 -26.29 7.74
N VAL A 316 4.63 -26.12 7.00
CA VAL A 316 5.00 -27.00 5.87
C VAL A 316 6.29 -27.80 6.15
N GLY A 317 7.04 -27.45 7.20
CA GLY A 317 8.37 -27.99 7.46
C GLY A 317 9.44 -27.40 6.54
N ALA A 318 10.66 -27.94 6.64
CA ALA A 318 11.82 -27.50 5.86
C ALA A 318 11.84 -28.02 4.39
N ALA A 319 10.75 -28.63 3.91
CA ALA A 319 10.69 -29.35 2.65
C ALA A 319 10.67 -28.43 1.40
#